data_AF-A0A7J6E6S4-F1
#
_entry.id   AF-A0A7J6E6S4-F1
#
_cell.length_a   1.000
_cell.length_b   1.000
_cell.length_c   1.000
_cell.angle_alpha   90.00
_cell.angle_beta   90.00
_cell.angle_gamma   90.00
#
_symmetry.space_group_name_H-M   'P 1'
#
loop_
_entity.id
_entity.type
_entity.pdbx_description
1 polymer ?
#
loop_
_entity_poly.entity_id
_entity_poly.type
_entity_poly.pdbx_seq_one_letter_code
_entity_poly.pdbx_strand_id
1 'polypeptide(L)'
;MSTTATGEHETLFEQLKSTDESVTPDKFSDERNNKRSIKRLEKQIKKMKRKNQTKEQEFVKLLEVIVRLVEVVEFGSRSNDISNVDRETPNSSIPDVIKVLNSLPGIEIGSNLYFFATRLFIVKEKREIFLSLENPNLKLDWLNFTSTALV
;
A
#
# COMPACT_ATOMS: atom_id res chain seq x y z
N MET A 1 43.55 12.28 20.06
CA MET A 1 43.25 13.72 20.09
C MET A 1 42.18 13.98 19.05
N SER A 2 40.94 14.16 19.50
CA SER A 2 39.79 14.44 18.65
C SER A 2 39.36 15.87 18.94
N THR A 3 39.46 16.75 17.95
CA THR A 3 39.01 18.14 18.05
C THR A 3 37.92 18.42 17.02
N THR A 4 36.79 18.82 17.57
CA THR A 4 35.60 19.44 16.99
C THR A 4 35.88 20.81 16.38
N ALA A 5 35.16 21.17 15.30
CA ALA A 5 34.73 22.54 14.94
C ALA A 5 33.76 22.40 13.75
N THR A 6 32.45 22.59 13.87
CA THR A 6 31.65 23.80 14.19
C THR A 6 31.74 24.87 13.11
N GLY A 7 30.61 25.02 12.40
CA GLY A 7 30.03 26.30 11.98
C GLY A 7 30.70 27.03 10.82
N GLU A 8 29.90 27.41 9.82
CA GLU A 8 29.84 28.77 9.26
C GLU A 8 28.83 28.78 8.10
N HIS A 9 27.58 29.01 8.46
CA HIS A 9 26.58 29.62 7.58
C HIS A 9 26.73 31.13 7.75
N GLU A 10 27.08 31.86 6.69
CA GLU A 10 26.49 33.15 6.30
C GLU A 10 27.35 33.84 5.23
N THR A 11 26.77 34.86 4.59
CA THR A 11 27.38 35.85 3.70
C THR A 11 27.29 35.62 2.19
N LEU A 12 26.05 35.51 1.68
CA LEU A 12 25.71 35.88 0.29
C LEU A 12 24.94 37.21 0.22
N PHE A 13 25.32 38.19 1.04
CA PHE A 13 24.70 39.53 1.07
C PHE A 13 25.66 40.67 0.69
N GLU A 14 26.87 40.38 0.25
CA GLU A 14 27.94 41.37 0.05
C GLU A 14 28.15 41.84 -1.40
N GLN A 15 27.41 41.35 -2.39
CA GLN A 15 27.69 41.67 -3.81
C GLN A 15 26.89 42.83 -4.43
N LEU A 16 26.23 43.69 -3.64
CA LEU A 16 25.44 44.80 -4.21
C LEU A 16 25.85 46.21 -3.77
N LYS A 17 27.12 46.45 -3.41
CA LYS A 17 27.56 47.80 -3.02
C LYS A 17 28.85 48.27 -3.69
N SER A 18 28.79 48.48 -5.00
CA SER A 18 29.66 49.44 -5.72
C SER A 18 29.10 49.57 -7.14
N THR A 19 28.58 50.71 -7.58
CA THR A 19 29.38 51.85 -8.03
C THR A 19 28.42 53.01 -8.25
N ASP A 20 28.73 54.15 -7.65
CA ASP A 20 28.09 55.44 -7.88
C ASP A 20 29.12 56.31 -8.63
N GLU A 21 28.80 56.80 -9.83
CA GLU A 21 29.19 58.16 -10.24
C GLU A 21 28.40 58.67 -11.46
N SER A 22 27.70 59.78 -11.18
CA SER A 22 27.08 60.83 -12.01
C SER A 22 27.17 60.81 -13.54
N VAL A 23 26.04 61.13 -14.21
CA VAL A 23 25.84 62.35 -15.04
C VAL A 23 24.33 62.54 -15.28
N THR A 24 23.81 63.75 -15.00
CA THR A 24 22.41 64.19 -15.22
C THR A 24 22.25 64.92 -16.58
N PRO A 25 21.07 65.46 -16.97
CA PRO A 25 19.99 64.77 -17.66
C PRO A 25 19.55 65.51 -18.96
N ASP A 26 19.19 64.82 -20.05
CA ASP A 26 18.45 65.51 -21.12
C ASP A 26 17.41 64.65 -21.87
N LYS A 27 16.16 64.95 -21.51
CA LYS A 27 14.92 65.09 -22.30
C LYS A 27 14.53 64.10 -23.41
N PHE A 28 13.31 63.61 -23.20
CA PHE A 28 12.24 63.46 -24.21
C PHE A 28 12.48 62.45 -25.35
N SER A 29 12.31 61.15 -25.08
CA SER A 29 11.83 60.20 -26.12
C SER A 29 11.61 58.76 -25.62
N ASP A 30 10.74 58.45 -24.64
CA ASP A 30 10.53 57.01 -24.37
C ASP A 30 9.17 56.51 -23.86
N GLU A 31 8.11 57.30 -24.00
CA GLU A 31 6.78 56.86 -23.55
C GLU A 31 6.10 55.85 -24.51
N ARG A 32 6.49 55.81 -25.79
CA ARG A 32 5.89 54.91 -26.80
C ARG A 32 6.53 53.52 -26.82
N ASN A 33 7.83 53.40 -26.54
CA ASN A 33 8.49 52.11 -26.49
C ASN A 33 8.13 51.37 -25.19
N ASN A 34 8.00 52.08 -24.07
CA ASN A 34 7.61 51.50 -22.79
C ASN A 34 6.21 50.87 -22.85
N LYS A 35 5.23 51.52 -23.48
CA LYS A 35 3.85 50.98 -23.66
C LYS A 35 3.80 49.69 -24.50
N ARG A 36 4.71 49.52 -25.48
CA ARG A 36 4.81 48.28 -26.27
C ARG A 36 5.47 47.15 -25.47
N SER A 37 6.45 47.48 -24.65
CA SER A 37 7.18 46.53 -23.79
C SER A 37 6.31 46.00 -22.65
N ILE A 38 5.51 46.85 -22.00
CA ILE A 38 4.55 46.46 -20.95
C ILE A 38 3.50 45.46 -21.50
N LYS A 39 2.90 45.76 -22.66
CA LYS A 39 1.93 44.83 -23.30
C LYS A 39 2.52 43.47 -23.64
N ARG A 40 3.82 43.40 -23.95
CA ARG A 40 4.52 42.12 -24.21
C ARG A 40 4.74 41.34 -22.92
N LEU A 41 5.15 42.01 -21.83
CA LEU A 41 5.30 41.40 -20.50
C LEU A 41 3.98 40.88 -19.95
N GLU A 42 2.88 41.65 -20.07
CA GLU A 42 1.54 41.21 -19.67
C GLU A 42 1.10 39.95 -20.43
N LYS A 43 1.37 39.88 -21.73
CA LYS A 43 1.08 38.70 -22.55
C LYS A 43 1.93 37.49 -22.14
N GLN A 44 3.18 37.71 -21.73
CA GLN A 44 4.05 36.65 -21.21
C GLN A 44 3.62 36.17 -19.82
N ILE A 45 3.29 37.08 -18.89
CA ILE A 45 2.74 36.77 -17.56
C ILE A 45 1.43 35.99 -17.69
N LYS A 46 0.53 36.40 -18.59
CA LYS A 46 -0.75 35.69 -18.83
C LYS A 46 -0.53 34.29 -19.41
N LYS A 47 0.49 34.10 -20.26
CA LYS A 47 0.89 32.77 -20.75
C LYS A 47 1.50 31.91 -19.65
N MET A 48 2.39 32.46 -18.82
CA MET A 48 2.99 31.77 -17.68
C MET A 48 1.93 31.37 -16.65
N LYS A 49 0.97 32.25 -16.35
CA LYS A 49 -0.15 31.96 -15.44
C LYS A 49 -1.04 30.83 -15.95
N ARG A 50 -1.36 30.80 -17.25
CA ARG A 50 -2.10 29.69 -17.87
C ARG A 50 -1.32 28.37 -17.83
N LYS A 51 -0.02 28.40 -18.13
CA LYS A 51 0.83 27.20 -18.08
C LYS A 51 0.97 26.65 -16.67
N ASN A 52 1.06 27.52 -15.67
CA ASN A 52 1.08 27.11 -14.26
C ASN A 52 -0.27 26.56 -13.81
N GLN A 53 -1.38 27.15 -14.26
CA GLN A 53 -2.73 26.62 -13.97
C GLN A 53 -2.97 25.25 -14.61
N THR A 54 -2.47 25.01 -15.83
CA THR A 54 -2.54 23.68 -16.47
C THR A 54 -1.68 22.66 -15.74
N LYS A 55 -0.46 23.02 -15.31
CA LYS A 55 0.41 22.17 -14.50
C LYS A 55 -0.19 21.87 -13.12
N GLU A 56 -0.81 22.86 -12.49
CA GLU A 56 -1.50 22.71 -11.21
C GLU A 56 -2.72 21.80 -11.36
N GLN A 57 -3.49 21.95 -12.45
CA GLN A 57 -4.59 21.05 -12.78
C GLN A 57 -4.12 19.62 -13.11
N GLU A 58 -2.98 19.46 -13.78
CA GLU A 58 -2.34 18.16 -14.03
C GLU A 58 -1.84 17.51 -12.73
N PHE A 59 -1.26 18.31 -11.82
CA PHE A 59 -0.83 17.84 -10.51
C PHE A 59 -2.00 17.43 -9.62
N VAL A 60 -3.11 18.19 -9.65
CA VAL A 60 -4.35 17.82 -8.94
C VAL A 60 -4.91 16.49 -9.46
N LYS A 61 -4.91 16.27 -10.78
CA LYS A 61 -5.31 14.97 -11.36
C LYS A 61 -4.38 13.84 -10.93
N LEU A 62 -3.07 14.10 -10.84
CA LEU A 62 -2.10 13.11 -10.36
C LEU A 62 -2.33 12.77 -8.88
N LEU A 63 -2.55 13.78 -8.02
CA LEU A 63 -2.89 13.58 -6.62
C LEU A 63 -4.16 12.75 -6.44
N GLU A 64 -5.20 13.02 -7.23
CA GLU A 64 -6.45 12.26 -7.23
C GLU A 64 -6.22 10.79 -7.62
N VAL A 65 -5.32 10.51 -8.56
CA VAL A 65 -4.93 9.13 -8.91
C VAL A 65 -4.17 8.47 -7.75
N ILE A 66 -3.26 9.19 -7.08
CA ILE A 66 -2.51 8.66 -5.94
C ILE A 66 -3.44 8.33 -4.78
N VAL A 67 -4.40 9.19 -4.45
CA VAL A 67 -5.39 8.93 -3.39
C VAL A 67 -6.20 7.66 -3.71
N ARG A 68 -6.70 7.52 -4.94
CA ARG A 68 -7.42 6.30 -5.36
C ARG A 68 -6.55 5.05 -5.32
N LEU A 69 -5.26 5.17 -5.65
CA LEU A 69 -4.33 4.04 -5.54
C LEU A 69 -4.07 3.66 -4.07
N VAL A 70 -3.94 4.63 -3.18
CA VAL A 70 -3.84 4.37 -1.73
C VAL A 70 -5.08 3.63 -1.27
N GLU A 71 -6.28 4.09 -1.63
CA GLU A 71 -7.54 3.41 -1.28
C GLU A 71 -7.62 1.98 -1.86
N VAL A 72 -7.24 1.78 -3.12
CA VAL A 72 -7.24 0.45 -3.76
C VAL A 72 -6.16 -0.46 -3.18
N VAL A 73 -5.01 0.06 -2.77
CA VAL A 73 -3.92 -0.71 -2.13
C VAL A 73 -4.28 -1.01 -0.69
N GLU A 74 -4.92 -0.13 0.05
CA GLU A 74 -5.40 -0.39 1.41
C GLU A 74 -6.56 -1.38 1.40
N PHE A 75 -7.52 -1.23 0.47
CA PHE A 75 -8.59 -2.20 0.26
C PHE A 75 -8.04 -3.54 -0.23
N GLY A 76 -7.14 -3.50 -1.21
CA GLY A 76 -6.45 -4.66 -1.76
C GLY A 76 -5.53 -5.34 -0.75
N SER A 77 -4.92 -4.62 0.20
CA SER A 77 -4.10 -5.19 1.27
C SER A 77 -4.96 -5.79 2.38
N ARG A 78 -6.15 -5.21 2.65
CA ARG A 78 -7.18 -5.86 3.49
C ARG A 78 -7.80 -7.08 2.79
N SER A 79 -7.81 -7.11 1.46
CA SER A 79 -8.32 -8.23 0.64
C SER A 79 -7.25 -9.23 0.20
N ASN A 80 -5.96 -8.95 0.33
CA ASN A 80 -4.88 -9.90 0.02
C ASN A 80 -4.66 -10.90 1.17
N ASP A 81 -5.36 -10.72 2.29
CA ASP A 81 -5.83 -11.83 3.12
C ASP A 81 -6.94 -12.61 2.38
N ILE A 82 -6.65 -13.13 1.19
CA ILE A 82 -7.43 -14.23 0.57
C ILE A 82 -7.16 -15.55 1.33
N SER A 83 -6.78 -15.47 2.61
CA SER A 83 -6.88 -16.59 3.53
C SER A 83 -8.22 -16.60 4.29
N ASN A 84 -8.99 -15.51 4.36
CA ASN A 84 -10.18 -15.46 5.24
C ASN A 84 -11.30 -14.51 4.78
N VAL A 85 -11.77 -14.59 3.53
CA VAL A 85 -13.20 -14.27 3.31
C VAL A 85 -13.97 -15.51 3.70
N ASP A 86 -14.40 -15.53 4.96
CA ASP A 86 -15.56 -16.20 5.53
C ASP A 86 -16.47 -16.91 4.53
N ARG A 87 -16.01 -18.06 4.04
CA ARG A 87 -16.82 -19.24 4.25
C ARG A 87 -16.40 -19.77 5.60
N GLU A 88 -16.85 -19.10 6.66
CA GLU A 88 -16.86 -19.69 7.99
C GLU A 88 -17.65 -20.98 7.83
N THR A 89 -16.95 -22.09 7.62
CA THR A 89 -17.44 -23.37 8.11
C THR A 89 -17.45 -23.14 9.62
N PRO A 90 -18.62 -22.96 10.27
CA PRO A 90 -18.71 -22.40 11.63
C PRO A 90 -18.10 -23.30 12.71
N ASN A 91 -17.43 -24.38 12.30
CA ASN A 91 -17.01 -25.52 13.08
C ASN A 91 -15.61 -26.00 12.69
N SER A 92 -14.79 -25.20 11.97
CA SER A 92 -13.43 -25.60 11.54
C SER A 92 -12.34 -25.46 12.61
N SER A 93 -12.72 -25.12 13.85
CA SER A 93 -11.78 -25.07 14.96
C SER A 93 -11.25 -26.47 15.30
N ILE A 94 -10.03 -26.56 15.83
CA ILE A 94 -9.46 -27.84 16.27
C ILE A 94 -10.39 -28.55 17.28
N PRO A 95 -10.91 -27.88 18.34
CA PRO A 95 -11.84 -28.51 19.27
C PRO A 95 -13.08 -29.10 18.59
N ASP A 96 -13.65 -28.42 17.60
CA ASP A 96 -14.86 -28.89 16.94
C ASP A 96 -14.60 -30.10 16.05
N VAL A 97 -13.49 -30.10 15.31
CA VAL A 97 -13.08 -31.27 14.53
C VAL A 97 -12.76 -32.46 15.43
N ILE A 98 -12.15 -32.24 16.60
CA ILE A 98 -11.89 -33.31 17.57
C ILE A 98 -13.20 -33.86 18.16
N LYS A 99 -14.21 -33.03 18.42
CA LYS A 99 -15.54 -33.54 18.81
C LYS A 99 -16.13 -34.45 17.75
N VAL A 100 -16.05 -34.05 16.47
CA VAL A 100 -16.52 -34.88 15.35
C VAL A 100 -15.73 -36.17 15.26
N LEU A 101 -14.40 -36.12 15.39
CA LEU A 101 -13.53 -37.28 15.40
C LEU A 101 -13.92 -38.26 16.51
N ASN A 102 -14.14 -37.76 17.74
CA ASN A 102 -14.55 -38.58 18.88
C ASN A 102 -15.94 -39.21 18.70
N SER A 103 -16.80 -38.62 17.86
CA SER A 103 -18.14 -39.14 17.56
C SER A 103 -18.19 -40.13 16.39
N LEU A 104 -17.07 -40.36 15.69
CA LEU A 104 -17.04 -41.25 14.53
C LEU A 104 -17.16 -42.72 14.95
N PRO A 105 -18.12 -43.48 14.39
CA PRO A 105 -18.19 -44.91 14.63
C PRO A 105 -17.00 -45.60 13.97
N GLY A 106 -16.29 -46.45 14.73
CA GLY A 106 -15.17 -47.24 14.23
C GLY A 106 -13.78 -46.63 14.43
N ILE A 107 -13.66 -45.43 14.99
CA ILE A 107 -12.36 -44.91 15.45
C ILE A 107 -12.17 -45.19 16.94
N GLU A 108 -11.07 -45.85 17.28
CA GLU A 108 -10.68 -46.06 18.67
C GLU A 108 -9.84 -44.88 19.15
N ILE A 109 -10.25 -44.26 20.26
CA ILE A 109 -9.54 -43.14 20.87
C ILE A 109 -8.16 -43.63 21.33
N GLY A 110 -7.11 -42.92 20.92
CA GLY A 110 -5.72 -43.30 21.22
C GLY A 110 -5.11 -44.31 20.25
N SER A 111 -5.85 -44.76 19.22
CA SER A 111 -5.26 -45.54 18.13
C SER A 111 -4.27 -44.72 17.29
N ASN A 112 -3.43 -45.40 16.50
CA ASN A 112 -2.53 -44.72 15.57
C ASN A 112 -3.29 -43.83 14.57
N LEU A 113 -4.46 -44.30 14.10
CA LEU A 113 -5.31 -43.52 13.19
C LEU A 113 -5.88 -42.27 13.88
N TYR A 114 -6.23 -42.38 15.16
CA TYR A 114 -6.67 -41.24 15.96
C TYR A 114 -5.58 -40.17 16.08
N PHE A 115 -4.36 -40.54 16.49
CA PHE A 115 -3.25 -39.59 16.59
C PHE A 115 -2.85 -39.02 15.24
N PHE A 116 -2.87 -39.85 14.18
CA PHE A 116 -2.69 -39.38 12.82
C PHE A 116 -3.70 -38.28 12.47
N ALA A 117 -4.99 -38.51 12.73
CA ALA A 117 -6.04 -37.52 12.48
C ALA A 117 -5.79 -36.22 13.27
N THR A 118 -5.44 -36.30 14.56
CA THR A 118 -5.14 -35.11 15.36
C THR A 118 -3.99 -34.27 14.80
N ARG A 119 -2.95 -34.93 14.24
CA ARG A 119 -1.83 -34.26 13.58
C ARG A 119 -2.23 -33.69 12.22
N LEU A 120 -3.03 -34.43 11.46
CA LEU A 120 -3.57 -34.00 10.16
C LEU A 120 -4.38 -32.71 10.31
N PHE A 121 -5.16 -32.60 11.38
CA PHE A 121 -6.00 -31.44 11.67
C PHE A 121 -5.24 -30.20 12.13
N ILE A 122 -3.91 -30.21 12.22
CA ILE A 122 -3.14 -28.96 12.38
C ILE A 122 -3.28 -28.11 11.11
N VAL A 123 -3.39 -28.75 9.95
CA VAL A 123 -3.56 -28.10 8.64
C VAL A 123 -5.02 -27.71 8.42
N LYS A 124 -5.30 -26.41 8.22
CA LYS A 124 -6.68 -25.86 8.11
C LYS A 124 -7.44 -26.50 6.95
N GLU A 125 -6.80 -26.63 5.80
CA GLU A 125 -7.38 -27.17 4.58
C GLU A 125 -7.81 -28.63 4.78
N LYS A 126 -7.03 -29.41 5.54
CA LYS A 126 -7.37 -30.80 5.87
C LYS A 126 -8.56 -30.89 6.82
N ARG A 127 -8.67 -29.96 7.78
CA ARG A 127 -9.86 -29.85 8.65
C ARG A 127 -11.11 -29.56 7.86
N GLU A 128 -11.05 -28.61 6.94
CA GLU A 128 -12.20 -28.21 6.12
C GLU A 128 -12.66 -29.33 5.19
N ILE A 129 -11.73 -30.05 4.56
CA ILE A 129 -12.08 -31.23 3.75
C ILE A 129 -12.80 -32.27 4.61
N PHE A 130 -12.25 -32.59 5.78
CA PHE A 130 -12.84 -33.58 6.69
C PHE A 130 -14.25 -33.19 7.16
N LEU A 131 -14.47 -31.91 7.48
CA LEU A 131 -15.78 -31.42 7.90
C LEU A 131 -16.80 -31.37 6.77
N SER A 132 -16.35 -31.17 5.54
CA SER A 132 -17.20 -31.13 4.34
C SER A 132 -17.75 -32.51 3.96
N LEU A 133 -17.18 -33.59 4.49
CA LEU A 133 -17.71 -34.95 4.31
C LEU A 133 -18.97 -35.11 5.18
N GLU A 134 -20.12 -35.43 4.59
CA GLU A 134 -21.36 -35.59 5.36
C GLU A 134 -21.44 -36.95 6.07
N ASN A 135 -20.98 -38.02 5.40
CA ASN A 135 -21.12 -39.38 5.89
C ASN A 135 -19.99 -39.75 6.87
N PRO A 136 -20.31 -40.28 8.07
CA PRO A 136 -19.31 -40.75 9.05
C PRO A 136 -18.36 -41.80 8.46
N ASN A 137 -18.88 -42.75 7.68
CA ASN A 137 -18.07 -43.78 7.06
C ASN A 137 -17.10 -43.19 6.02
N LEU A 138 -17.54 -42.20 5.23
CA LEU A 138 -16.66 -41.52 4.28
C LEU A 138 -15.53 -40.74 4.97
N LYS A 139 -15.81 -40.15 6.14
CA LYS A 139 -14.77 -39.52 6.97
C LYS A 139 -13.71 -40.52 7.40
N LEU A 140 -14.13 -41.71 7.82
CA LEU A 140 -13.24 -42.78 8.26
C LEU A 140 -12.43 -43.34 7.08
N ASP A 141 -13.07 -43.61 5.94
CA ASP A 141 -12.39 -44.06 4.72
C ASP A 141 -11.36 -43.04 4.24
N TRP A 142 -11.70 -41.75 4.29
CA TRP A 142 -10.79 -40.68 3.93
C TRP A 142 -9.58 -40.60 4.86
N LEU A 143 -9.78 -40.76 6.17
CA LEU A 143 -8.68 -40.82 7.14
C LEU A 143 -7.77 -42.02 6.86
N ASN A 144 -8.34 -43.20 6.59
CA ASN A 144 -7.57 -44.40 6.24
C ASN A 144 -6.77 -44.19 4.96
N PHE A 145 -7.40 -43.72 3.88
CA PHE A 145 -6.74 -43.41 2.62
C PHE A 145 -5.60 -42.39 2.80
N THR A 146 -5.83 -41.33 3.56
CA THR A 146 -4.82 -40.29 3.79
C THR A 146 -3.67 -40.82 4.66
N SER A 147 -3.95 -41.71 5.60
CA SER A 147 -2.93 -42.33 6.46
C SER A 147 -2.02 -43.28 5.69
N THR A 148 -2.56 -44.03 4.72
CA THR A 148 -1.79 -44.97 3.90
C THR A 148 -1.02 -44.28 2.79
N ALA A 149 -1.52 -43.16 2.26
CA ALA A 149 -0.85 -42.37 1.22
C ALA A 149 0.41 -41.62 1.71
N LEU A 150 0.67 -41.59 3.03
CA LEU A 150 1.80 -40.88 3.65
C LEU A 150 2.88 -41.82 4.22
N VAL A 151 2.79 -43.12 3.91
CA VAL A 151 3.79 -44.15 4.25
C VAL A 151 4.50 -44.61 2.99
#